data_AF-A0A9W8DW07-F1
#
_entry.id   AF-A0A9W8DW07-F1
#
_cell.length_a   1.000
_cell.length_b   1.000
_cell.length_c   1.000
_cell.angle_alpha   90.00
_cell.angle_beta   90.00
_cell.angle_gamma   90.00
#
_symmetry.space_group_name_H-M   'P 1'
#
loop_
_entity.id
_entity.type
_entity.pdbx_description
1 polymer ?
#
loop_
_entity_poly.entity_id
_entity_poly.type
_entity_poly.pdbx_seq_one_letter_code
_entity_poly.pdbx_strand_id
1 'polypeptide(L)'
;MPEVKKEDSPPKAADATPKDTVDDTSAKITAETLKDAEKELQDLLTRKRQVDRNLASLEASIYAFEGSYLEDTNQGNIIRGFDGYLASRPTHKRPKVSENDRIFSNSSSTYQKALEAKGREEQYSVGYEDMYQDRSVTPLSSTNKGTLKKKRLKAATVRGGTPPAYRNPKKARLNPTADTEEEVEV
;
A
#
# COMPACT_ATOMS: atom_id res chain seq x y z
N MET A 1 -19.33 -29.83 -96.90
CA MET A 1 -19.42 -31.31 -96.79
C MET A 1 -18.08 -31.83 -96.30
N PRO A 2 -17.99 -32.85 -95.41
CA PRO A 2 -19.02 -33.81 -94.95
C PRO A 2 -19.44 -33.59 -93.45
N GLU A 3 -20.67 -33.84 -92.97
CA GLU A 3 -21.40 -35.12 -92.72
C GLU A 3 -20.80 -35.94 -91.54
N VAL A 4 -21.46 -36.54 -90.53
CA VAL A 4 -22.85 -36.79 -90.03
C VAL A 4 -22.65 -37.26 -88.54
N LYS A 5 -23.54 -37.14 -87.54
CA LYS A 5 -24.70 -38.02 -87.14
C LYS A 5 -25.29 -37.45 -85.83
N LYS A 6 -26.57 -37.02 -85.85
CA LYS A 6 -27.79 -37.70 -85.33
C LYS A 6 -27.85 -37.79 -83.79
N GLU A 7 -28.73 -37.00 -83.18
CA GLU A 7 -30.05 -37.39 -82.61
C GLU A 7 -29.91 -37.86 -81.16
N ASP A 8 -30.44 -37.10 -80.20
CA ASP A 8 -31.72 -37.48 -79.55
C ASP A 8 -32.25 -36.40 -78.58
N SER A 9 -33.57 -36.41 -78.41
CA SER A 9 -34.38 -35.51 -77.57
C SER A 9 -34.31 -35.84 -76.05
N PRO A 10 -34.91 -35.04 -75.14
CA PRO A 10 -34.46 -34.84 -73.75
C PRO A 10 -35.08 -35.82 -72.74
N PRO A 11 -34.62 -35.82 -71.46
CA PRO A 11 -35.59 -35.41 -70.44
C PRO A 11 -35.01 -34.57 -69.29
N LYS A 12 -35.76 -33.52 -68.97
CA LYS A 12 -36.14 -33.05 -67.63
C LYS A 12 -35.62 -33.91 -66.46
N ALA A 13 -34.69 -33.38 -65.67
CA ALA A 13 -34.43 -33.85 -64.31
C ALA A 13 -34.28 -32.66 -63.37
N ALA A 14 -35.30 -32.52 -62.53
CA ALA A 14 -35.32 -31.88 -61.22
C ALA A 14 -34.34 -30.71 -60.98
N ASP A 15 -34.94 -29.52 -60.96
CA ASP A 15 -34.73 -28.56 -59.88
C ASP A 15 -34.66 -29.33 -58.54
N ALA A 16 -33.44 -29.64 -58.12
CA ALA A 16 -33.12 -29.98 -56.75
C ALA A 16 -32.38 -28.74 -56.24
N THR A 17 -33.15 -27.78 -55.75
CA THR A 17 -32.66 -26.81 -54.77
C THR A 17 -31.75 -27.56 -53.80
N PRO A 18 -30.44 -27.23 -53.68
CA PRO A 18 -29.67 -27.71 -52.57
C PRO A 18 -30.37 -27.14 -51.34
N LYS A 19 -31.01 -28.01 -50.55
CA LYS A 19 -31.50 -27.63 -49.23
C LYS A 19 -30.33 -27.00 -48.51
N ASP A 20 -30.50 -25.74 -48.14
CA ASP A 20 -29.71 -25.00 -47.17
C ASP A 20 -29.47 -25.87 -45.91
N THR A 21 -28.40 -26.65 -45.92
CA THR A 21 -27.70 -27.08 -44.70
C THR A 21 -26.62 -26.04 -44.41
N VAL A 22 -27.07 -24.82 -44.12
CA VAL A 22 -26.21 -23.75 -43.61
C VAL A 22 -26.10 -23.91 -42.09
N ASP A 23 -24.87 -24.15 -41.65
CA ASP A 23 -24.24 -23.44 -40.53
C ASP A 23 -24.56 -23.80 -39.06
N ASP A 24 -24.91 -25.04 -38.73
CA ASP A 24 -24.95 -25.44 -37.31
C ASP A 24 -23.54 -25.73 -36.73
N THR A 25 -22.56 -26.09 -37.57
CA THR A 25 -21.16 -26.31 -37.19
C THR A 25 -20.37 -25.00 -37.06
N SER A 26 -20.58 -24.01 -37.94
CA SER A 26 -19.87 -22.72 -37.83
C SER A 26 -20.36 -21.90 -36.64
N ALA A 27 -21.66 -21.96 -36.32
CA ALA A 27 -22.23 -21.39 -35.10
C ALA A 27 -21.70 -22.06 -33.82
N LYS A 28 -21.50 -23.39 -33.82
CA LYS A 28 -20.88 -24.10 -32.69
C LYS A 28 -19.40 -23.78 -32.54
N ILE A 29 -18.65 -23.73 -33.64
CA ILE A 29 -17.23 -23.36 -33.62
C ILE A 29 -17.07 -21.92 -33.08
N THR A 30 -17.91 -20.98 -33.50
CA THR A 30 -17.86 -19.60 -32.96
C THR A 30 -18.24 -19.52 -31.48
N ALA A 31 -19.24 -20.27 -31.03
CA ALA A 31 -19.60 -20.35 -29.60
C ALA A 31 -18.51 -21.03 -28.74
N GLU A 32 -17.87 -22.09 -29.24
CA GLU A 32 -16.74 -22.75 -28.57
C GLU A 32 -15.52 -21.82 -28.50
N THR A 33 -15.17 -21.14 -29.59
CA THR A 33 -14.08 -20.15 -29.58
C THR A 33 -14.33 -18.99 -28.62
N LEU A 34 -15.58 -18.54 -28.49
CA LEU A 34 -15.96 -17.52 -27.51
C LEU A 34 -15.76 -18.05 -26.09
N LYS A 35 -16.20 -19.27 -25.81
CA LYS A 35 -16.04 -19.90 -24.49
C LYS A 35 -14.57 -20.11 -24.12
N ASP A 36 -13.74 -20.49 -25.08
CA ASP A 36 -12.30 -20.63 -24.89
C ASP A 36 -11.64 -19.26 -24.61
N ALA A 37 -12.04 -18.21 -25.34
CA ALA A 37 -11.57 -16.85 -25.09
C ALA A 37 -12.01 -16.31 -23.71
N GLU A 38 -13.23 -16.63 -23.25
CA GLU A 38 -13.69 -16.28 -21.90
C GLU A 38 -12.85 -16.95 -20.82
N LYS A 39 -12.52 -18.23 -21.01
CA LYS A 39 -11.67 -18.98 -20.09
C LYS A 39 -10.25 -18.41 -20.05
N GLU A 40 -9.65 -18.15 -21.22
CA GLU A 40 -8.33 -17.53 -21.31
C GLU A 40 -8.31 -16.17 -20.62
N LEU A 41 -9.35 -15.36 -20.80
CA LEU A 41 -9.48 -14.06 -20.12
C LEU A 41 -9.51 -14.22 -18.59
N GLN A 42 -10.25 -15.20 -18.07
CA GLN A 42 -10.29 -15.47 -16.62
C GLN A 42 -8.92 -15.89 -16.07
N ASP A 43 -8.19 -16.73 -16.80
CA ASP A 43 -6.84 -17.16 -16.44
C ASP A 43 -5.86 -15.98 -16.44
N LEU A 44 -5.93 -15.12 -17.46
CA LEU A 44 -5.13 -13.90 -17.56
C LEU A 44 -5.45 -12.91 -16.43
N LEU A 45 -6.72 -12.71 -16.09
CA LEU A 45 -7.11 -11.85 -14.96
C LEU A 45 -6.60 -12.39 -13.62
N THR A 46 -6.67 -13.70 -13.43
CA THR A 46 -6.15 -14.35 -12.21
C THR A 46 -4.65 -14.18 -12.11
N ARG A 47 -3.93 -14.41 -13.21
CA ARG A 47 -2.47 -14.21 -13.28
C ARG A 47 -2.09 -12.75 -13.05
N LYS A 48 -2.81 -11.81 -13.66
CA LYS A 48 -2.60 -10.38 -13.44
C LYS A 48 -2.73 -10.02 -11.96
N ARG A 49 -3.81 -10.45 -11.30
CA ARG A 49 -4.02 -10.22 -9.85
C ARG A 49 -2.91 -10.82 -8.99
N GLN A 50 -2.35 -11.96 -9.38
CA GLN A 50 -1.21 -12.56 -8.67
C GLN A 50 0.06 -11.72 -8.84
N VAL A 51 0.36 -11.28 -10.06
CA VAL A 51 1.51 -10.42 -10.34
C VAL A 51 1.39 -9.09 -9.61
N ASP A 52 0.22 -8.45 -9.64
CA ASP A 52 -0.04 -7.18 -8.96
C ASP A 52 0.20 -7.29 -7.44
N ARG A 53 -0.25 -8.39 -6.82
CA ARG A 53 0.01 -8.66 -5.39
C ARG A 53 1.49 -8.87 -5.10
N ASN A 54 2.18 -9.66 -5.93
CA ASN A 54 3.61 -9.91 -5.77
C ASN A 54 4.42 -8.60 -5.91
N LEU A 55 4.06 -7.77 -6.89
CA LEU A 55 4.68 -6.47 -7.10
C LEU A 55 4.51 -5.58 -5.87
N ALA A 56 3.29 -5.44 -5.36
CA ALA A 56 3.02 -4.62 -4.17
C ALA A 56 3.81 -5.12 -2.94
N SER A 57 3.90 -6.45 -2.76
CA SER A 57 4.70 -7.03 -1.68
C SER A 57 6.19 -6.73 -1.81
N LEU A 58 6.74 -6.74 -3.03
CA LEU A 58 8.15 -6.43 -3.30
C LEU A 58 8.44 -4.95 -3.11
N GLU A 59 7.58 -4.06 -3.60
CA GLU A 59 7.76 -2.61 -3.43
C GLU A 59 7.75 -2.22 -1.95
N ALA A 60 6.84 -2.82 -1.17
CA ALA A 60 6.80 -2.59 0.27
C ALA A 60 8.02 -3.16 1.01
N SER A 61 8.61 -4.27 0.54
CA SER A 61 9.82 -4.82 1.14
C SER A 61 11.05 -3.98 0.80
N ILE A 62 11.16 -3.49 -0.44
CA ILE A 62 12.20 -2.54 -0.87
C ILE A 62 12.16 -1.30 0.03
N TYR A 63 10.99 -0.69 0.21
CA TYR A 63 10.84 0.48 1.08
C TYR A 63 11.29 0.22 2.53
N ALA A 64 10.93 -0.96 3.08
CA ALA A 64 11.34 -1.34 4.43
C ALA A 64 12.87 -1.55 4.52
N PHE A 65 13.47 -2.23 3.55
CA PHE A 65 14.91 -2.47 3.50
C PHE A 65 15.71 -1.19 3.32
N GLU A 66 15.25 -0.27 2.47
CA GLU A 66 15.87 1.04 2.33
C GLU A 66 15.88 1.81 3.65
N GLY A 67 14.81 1.72 4.44
CA GLY A 67 14.73 2.36 5.77
C GLY A 67 15.87 1.89 6.67
N SER A 68 15.97 0.58 6.88
CA SER A 68 17.05 -0.01 7.68
C SER A 68 18.43 0.31 7.10
N TYR A 69 18.61 0.16 5.78
CA TYR A 69 19.89 0.42 5.14
C TYR A 69 20.36 1.87 5.38
N LEU A 70 19.50 2.86 5.20
CA LEU A 70 19.87 4.27 5.38
C LEU A 70 20.09 4.66 6.84
N GLU A 71 19.40 4.02 7.79
CA GLU A 71 19.58 4.26 9.22
C GLU A 71 20.90 3.67 9.76
N ASP A 72 21.31 2.52 9.23
CA ASP A 72 22.49 1.77 9.64
C ASP A 72 23.78 2.28 8.97
N THR A 73 23.67 2.80 7.73
CA THR A 73 24.82 3.22 6.91
C THR A 73 25.18 4.70 7.02
N ASN A 74 25.43 5.18 8.25
CA ASN A 74 25.75 6.59 8.47
C ASN A 74 27.15 7.03 7.97
N GLN A 75 28.11 6.11 7.93
CA GLN A 75 29.51 6.40 7.55
C GLN A 75 29.73 6.43 6.03
N GLY A 76 28.84 5.82 5.26
CA GLY A 76 28.89 5.84 3.81
C GLY A 76 27.93 4.80 3.23
N ASN A 77 27.34 5.15 2.09
CA ASN A 77 26.39 4.31 1.38
C ASN A 77 26.34 4.68 -0.11
N ILE A 78 25.59 3.89 -0.88
CA ILE A 78 25.49 4.04 -2.34
C ILE A 78 24.92 5.42 -2.74
N ILE A 79 24.19 6.10 -1.86
CA ILE A 79 23.49 7.34 -2.17
C ILE A 79 24.38 8.56 -1.95
N ARG A 80 25.16 8.55 -0.86
CA ARG A 80 25.97 9.69 -0.42
C ARG A 80 27.47 9.49 -0.66
N GLY A 81 27.89 8.29 -1.05
CA GLY A 81 29.29 7.90 -1.22
C GLY A 81 29.90 7.31 0.05
N PHE A 82 31.17 6.89 -0.07
CA PHE A 82 31.92 6.17 0.97
C PHE A 82 33.03 7.02 1.63
N ASP A 83 33.08 8.32 1.35
CA ASP A 83 34.15 9.20 1.83
C ASP A 83 34.19 9.33 3.37
N GLY A 84 33.07 9.11 4.04
CA GLY A 84 32.99 9.14 5.51
C GLY A 84 33.78 8.02 6.20
N TYR A 85 34.17 6.95 5.48
CA TYR A 85 35.08 5.93 6.01
C TYR A 85 36.53 6.41 6.06
N LEU A 86 36.92 7.40 5.24
CA LEU A 86 38.26 8.00 5.25
C LEU A 86 38.38 9.13 6.27
N ALA A 87 37.24 9.71 6.68
CA ALA A 87 37.21 10.77 7.67
C ALA A 87 37.51 10.21 9.07
N SER A 88 38.70 10.50 9.60
CA SER A 88 39.15 10.08 10.94
C SER A 88 38.27 10.57 12.10
N ARG A 89 37.29 11.45 11.86
CA ARG A 89 36.42 11.99 12.91
C ARG A 89 34.99 11.53 12.68
N PRO A 90 34.39 10.74 13.60
CA PRO A 90 33.00 10.35 13.48
C PRO A 90 32.13 11.60 13.44
N THR A 91 31.40 11.79 12.35
CA THR A 91 30.39 12.84 12.25
C THR A 91 29.24 12.44 13.18
N HIS A 92 29.22 12.97 14.40
CA HIS A 92 28.22 12.63 15.43
C HIS A 92 26.77 13.02 15.07
N LYS A 93 26.53 13.60 13.89
CA LYS A 93 25.21 13.95 13.40
C LYS A 93 24.75 12.86 12.44
N ARG A 94 23.92 11.94 12.93
CA ARG A 94 23.19 10.98 12.09
C ARG A 94 22.36 11.80 11.09
N PRO A 95 22.63 11.71 9.78
CA PRO A 95 21.84 12.47 8.82
C PRO A 95 20.40 11.95 8.87
N LYS A 96 19.44 12.88 8.89
CA LYS A 96 18.03 12.50 8.85
C LYS A 96 17.75 11.78 7.54
N VAL A 97 17.17 10.59 7.60
CA VAL A 97 16.73 9.86 6.41
C VAL A 97 15.63 10.68 5.73
N SER A 98 15.84 11.03 4.47
CA SER A 98 14.88 11.76 3.64
C SER A 98 14.19 10.81 2.67
N GLU A 99 12.95 11.11 2.30
CA GLU A 99 12.22 10.35 1.29
C GLU A 99 12.90 10.41 -0.09
N ASN A 100 13.58 11.52 -0.39
CA ASN A 100 14.36 11.67 -1.62
C ASN A 100 15.55 10.71 -1.68
N ASP A 101 16.05 10.26 -0.52
CA ASP A 101 17.15 9.29 -0.46
C ASP A 101 16.64 7.86 -0.73
N ARG A 102 15.33 7.60 -0.90
CA ARG A 102 14.80 6.27 -1.19
C ARG A 102 14.78 5.99 -2.68
N ILE A 103 15.96 5.95 -3.29
CA ILE A 103 16.12 5.89 -4.74
C ILE A 103 15.55 4.62 -5.39
N PHE A 104 15.51 3.50 -4.68
CA PHE A 104 14.93 2.25 -5.20
C PHE A 104 13.40 2.28 -5.12
N SER A 105 12.82 2.77 -4.02
CA SER A 105 11.35 3.00 -3.98
C SER A 105 10.92 4.02 -5.02
N ASN A 106 11.63 5.15 -5.13
CA ASN A 106 11.34 6.21 -6.10
C ASN A 106 11.57 5.78 -7.56
N SER A 107 12.24 4.65 -7.81
CA SER A 107 12.37 4.08 -9.16
C SER A 107 11.08 3.43 -9.67
N SER A 108 10.12 3.16 -8.79
CA SER A 108 8.80 2.65 -9.17
C SER A 108 7.73 3.73 -9.05
N SER A 109 6.92 3.91 -10.10
CA SER A 109 5.75 4.82 -10.03
C SER A 109 4.62 4.30 -9.14
N THR A 110 4.63 3.01 -8.77
CA THR A 110 3.54 2.34 -8.05
C THR A 110 3.82 2.13 -6.57
N TYR A 111 5.03 2.40 -6.07
CA TYR A 111 5.41 2.06 -4.69
C TYR A 111 4.48 2.68 -3.63
N GLN A 112 4.02 3.91 -3.82
CA GLN A 112 3.12 4.57 -2.87
C GLN A 112 1.79 3.83 -2.73
N LYS A 113 1.24 3.37 -3.86
CA LYS A 113 0.01 2.56 -3.88
C LYS A 113 0.24 1.21 -3.22
N ALA A 114 1.42 0.62 -3.38
CA ALA A 114 1.77 -0.61 -2.69
C ALA A 114 1.86 -0.43 -1.16
N LEU A 115 2.41 0.68 -0.68
CA LEU A 115 2.43 1.01 0.75
C LEU A 115 1.02 1.22 1.30
N GLU A 116 0.14 1.91 0.57
CA GLU A 116 -1.27 2.07 0.94
C GLU A 116 -1.99 0.72 0.98
N ALA A 117 -1.77 -0.14 -0.01
CA ALA A 117 -2.36 -1.47 -0.08
C ALA A 117 -1.92 -2.35 1.10
N LYS A 118 -0.63 -2.33 1.45
CA LYS A 118 -0.09 -3.06 2.59
C LYS A 118 -0.56 -2.48 3.92
N GLY A 119 -0.61 -1.15 4.06
CA GLY A 119 -1.13 -0.48 5.25
C GLY A 119 -2.62 -0.82 5.49
N ARG A 120 -3.41 -0.97 4.44
CA ARG A 120 -4.81 -1.43 4.54
C ARG A 120 -4.91 -2.89 5.00
N GLU A 121 -4.02 -3.76 4.54
CA GLU A 121 -3.97 -5.17 4.95
C GLU A 121 -3.64 -5.31 6.45
N GLU A 122 -2.67 -4.55 6.93
CA GLU A 122 -2.31 -4.49 8.35
C GLU A 122 -3.45 -3.91 9.22
N GLN A 123 -4.16 -2.88 8.75
CA GLN A 123 -5.33 -2.34 9.45
C GLN A 123 -6.47 -3.36 9.56
N TYR A 124 -6.66 -4.20 8.53
CA TYR A 124 -7.67 -5.25 8.54
C TYR A 124 -7.31 -6.42 9.46
N SER A 125 -6.02 -6.73 9.65
CA SER A 125 -5.59 -7.77 10.58
C SER A 125 -5.74 -7.32 12.04
N VAL A 126 -5.37 -6.08 12.37
CA VAL A 126 -5.48 -5.53 13.74
C VAL A 126 -6.94 -5.44 14.20
N GLY A 127 -7.89 -5.17 13.30
CA GLY A 127 -9.32 -5.14 13.62
C GLY A 127 -9.96 -6.50 13.94
N TYR A 128 -9.32 -7.61 13.57
CA TYR A 128 -9.80 -8.96 13.88
C TYR A 128 -9.32 -9.46 15.26
N GLU A 129 -8.15 -9.01 15.72
CA GLU A 129 -7.57 -9.43 17.00
C GLU A 129 -8.32 -8.84 18.23
N ASP A 130 -8.83 -7.61 18.14
CA ASP A 130 -9.49 -6.90 19.25
C ASP A 130 -10.88 -7.48 19.59
N MET A 131 -11.52 -8.17 18.63
CA MET A 131 -12.83 -8.83 18.81
C MET A 131 -12.78 -10.14 19.62
N TYR A 132 -11.59 -10.70 19.87
CA TYR A 132 -11.44 -11.99 20.57
C TYR A 132 -10.84 -11.87 21.99
N GLN A 133 -10.58 -10.66 22.49
CA GLN A 133 -9.98 -10.48 23.83
C GLN A 133 -10.99 -10.31 24.99
N ASP A 134 -12.30 -10.19 24.73
CA ASP A 134 -13.33 -10.10 25.78
C ASP A 134 -13.99 -11.45 26.14
N ARG A 135 -13.16 -12.47 26.38
CA ARG A 135 -13.55 -13.65 27.16
C ARG A 135 -12.44 -14.01 28.14
N SER A 136 -12.44 -13.32 29.27
CA SER A 136 -11.71 -13.69 30.47
C SER A 136 -12.03 -15.13 30.89
N VAL A 137 -11.13 -16.06 30.60
CA VAL A 137 -11.03 -17.33 31.33
C VAL A 137 -9.83 -17.19 32.27
N THR A 138 -10.10 -16.83 33.52
CA THR A 138 -9.10 -16.83 34.60
C THR A 138 -8.72 -18.27 34.95
N PRO A 139 -7.45 -18.69 34.86
CA PRO A 139 -6.98 -19.90 35.51
C PRO A 139 -6.62 -19.58 36.96
N LEU A 140 -7.35 -20.21 37.89
CA LEU A 140 -7.03 -20.27 39.31
C LEU A 140 -5.73 -21.07 39.49
N SER A 141 -4.62 -20.38 39.81
CA SER A 141 -3.38 -21.03 40.24
C SER A 141 -3.07 -20.66 41.68
N SER A 142 -3.16 -21.66 42.55
CA SER A 142 -2.84 -21.60 43.96
C SER A 142 -1.35 -21.84 44.23
N THR A 143 -0.89 -21.20 45.30
CA THR A 143 0.31 -21.46 46.13
C THR A 143 1.55 -20.59 45.91
N ASN A 144 1.74 -19.74 46.93
CA ASN A 144 2.86 -18.88 47.27
C ASN A 144 4.24 -19.56 47.20
N LYS A 145 5.27 -18.81 46.77
CA LYS A 145 6.32 -18.24 47.66
C LYS A 145 6.87 -16.95 47.03
N GLY A 146 6.64 -15.83 47.71
CA GLY A 146 7.14 -14.51 47.31
C GLY A 146 8.45 -14.14 47.99
N THR A 147 9.26 -13.34 47.29
CA THR A 147 10.25 -12.43 47.86
C THR A 147 10.36 -11.17 46.98
N LEU A 148 9.50 -10.17 47.22
CA LEU A 148 9.71 -8.81 46.70
C LEU A 148 9.68 -7.80 47.86
N LYS A 149 10.78 -7.04 47.92
CA LYS A 149 11.05 -5.99 48.91
C LYS A 149 10.01 -4.87 48.80
N LYS A 150 9.26 -4.63 49.88
CA LYS A 150 8.33 -3.50 50.03
C LYS A 150 9.10 -2.18 50.19
N LYS A 151 8.97 -1.24 49.24
CA LYS A 151 9.16 0.19 49.52
C LYS A 151 7.90 0.71 50.20
N ARG A 152 8.05 1.17 51.45
CA ARG A 152 6.99 1.77 52.27
C ARG A 152 6.75 3.21 51.81
N LEU A 153 5.55 3.50 51.32
CA LEU A 153 5.04 4.87 51.30
C LEU A 153 4.44 5.18 52.68
N LYS A 154 4.89 6.27 53.30
CA LYS A 154 4.31 6.77 54.55
C LYS A 154 3.05 7.56 54.22
N ALA A 155 1.92 7.14 54.79
CA ALA A 155 0.72 7.96 54.90
C ALA A 155 0.94 9.03 55.98
N ALA A 156 0.58 10.28 55.68
CA ALA A 156 0.39 11.33 56.66
C ALA A 156 -1.00 11.96 56.46
N THR A 157 -1.68 12.06 57.59
CA THR A 157 -3.08 12.39 57.81
C THR A 157 -3.46 13.82 57.42
N VAL A 158 -4.66 13.91 56.85
CA VAL A 158 -5.61 15.04 56.71
C VAL A 158 -5.37 16.24 57.64
N ARG A 159 -5.16 17.43 57.04
CA ARG A 159 -5.70 18.73 57.51
C ARG A 159 -6.04 19.60 56.31
N GLY A 160 -7.19 20.26 56.40
CA GLY A 160 -7.86 20.96 55.30
C GLY A 160 -7.04 22.10 54.67
N GLY A 161 -7.30 22.32 53.39
CA GLY A 161 -6.80 23.44 52.61
C GLY A 161 -7.59 23.51 51.30
N THR A 162 -8.26 24.63 51.10
CA THR A 162 -9.05 25.05 49.92
C THR A 162 -8.40 24.69 48.57
N PRO A 163 -9.20 24.31 47.55
CA PRO A 163 -8.67 24.03 46.21
C PRO A 163 -8.11 25.30 45.54
N PRO A 164 -7.04 25.20 44.74
CA PRO A 164 -6.48 26.36 44.04
C PRO A 164 -7.42 26.83 42.93
N ALA A 165 -7.66 28.14 42.89
CA ALA A 165 -8.49 28.81 41.90
C ALA A 165 -7.88 28.73 40.48
N TYR A 166 -8.72 28.39 39.50
CA TYR A 166 -8.42 28.53 38.08
C TYR A 166 -8.12 29.99 37.74
N ARG A 167 -6.88 30.29 37.33
CA ARG A 167 -6.47 31.62 36.87
C ARG A 167 -6.54 31.70 35.35
N ASN A 168 -7.61 32.31 34.84
CA ASN A 168 -7.75 32.75 33.45
C ASN A 168 -6.69 33.83 33.12
N PRO A 169 -5.92 33.71 32.01
CA PRO A 169 -5.12 34.82 31.52
C PRO A 169 -6.02 35.79 30.72
N LYS A 170 -6.42 36.91 31.33
CA LYS A 170 -6.97 38.07 30.60
C LYS A 170 -5.83 39.00 30.18
N LYS A 171 -5.70 39.17 28.86
CA LYS A 171 -5.41 40.41 28.10
C LYS A 171 -4.38 41.37 28.73
N ALA A 172 -3.14 41.33 28.25
CA ALA A 172 -2.21 42.46 28.36
C ALA A 172 -2.52 43.47 27.24
N ARG A 173 -2.58 44.75 27.62
CA ARG A 173 -3.00 45.90 26.81
C ARG A 173 -1.78 46.53 26.10
N LEU A 174 -2.11 47.24 25.02
CA LEU A 174 -1.28 48.14 24.21
C LEU A 174 -0.48 49.15 25.05
N ASN A 175 0.66 49.57 24.52
CA ASN A 175 1.22 50.92 24.63
C ASN A 175 1.73 51.37 23.25
N PRO A 176 1.21 52.47 22.67
CA PRO A 176 1.86 53.21 21.59
C PRO A 176 2.33 54.59 22.08
N THR A 177 3.60 54.90 21.89
CA THR A 177 4.22 56.23 22.05
C THR A 177 5.47 56.24 21.17
N ALA A 178 5.85 57.26 20.42
CA ALA A 178 5.23 58.51 19.99
C ALA A 178 6.13 59.02 18.84
N ASP A 179 5.53 59.73 17.89
CA ASP A 179 6.20 60.40 16.79
C ASP A 179 7.29 61.37 17.24
N THR A 180 8.38 61.45 16.48
CA THR A 180 9.21 62.66 16.39
C THR A 180 9.52 62.88 14.92
N GLU A 181 8.79 63.82 14.34
CA GLU A 181 9.10 64.46 13.07
C GLU A 181 10.35 65.34 13.28
N GLU A 182 11.31 65.25 12.36
CA GLU A 182 12.29 66.31 12.14
C GLU A 182 12.47 66.44 10.62
N GLU A 183 11.68 67.33 10.03
CA GLU A 183 12.02 68.01 8.79
C GLU A 183 12.96 69.17 9.14
N VAL A 184 14.16 69.24 8.56
CA VAL A 184 14.77 70.51 8.12
C VAL A 184 15.65 70.25 6.88
N GLU A 185 15.28 70.97 5.83
CA GLU A 185 15.86 71.21 4.51
C GLU A 185 17.23 71.90 4.53
N VAL A 186 18.17 71.50 3.66
CA VAL A 186 18.89 72.28 2.60
C VAL A 186 19.68 71.32 1.72
#